data_AF-A0A952LB89-F1
#
_entry.id   AF-A0A952LB89-F1
#
_cell.length_a   1.000
_cell.length_b   1.000
_cell.length_c   1.000
_cell.angle_alpha   90.00
_cell.angle_beta   90.00
_cell.angle_gamma   90.00
#
_symmetry.space_group_name_H-M   'P 1'
#
loop_
_entity.id
_entity.type
_entity.pdbx_description
1 polymer ?
#
loop_
_entity_poly.entity_id
_entity_poly.type
_entity_poly.pdbx_seq_one_letter_code
_entity_poly.pdbx_strand_id
1 'polypeptide(L)'
;MNIDGVLVTWGDRLFYPSNRMVKGNPPPKLTGDALRRRAALIRGRIAATLRSAPQVVVKVTGGGRGMKAIAAHFRYISKNGRLDIEDDRGEHLSGARAVRDLADDWRFSGGLIPEEAEQGGRREAYNIMLSMPRGTDPLAVQRAAREF
;
A
#
# COMPACT_ATOMS: atom_id res chain seq x y z
N MET A 1 3.26 -38.72 -4.63
CA MET A 1 2.83 -37.31 -4.77
C MET A 1 3.05 -36.62 -3.43
N ASN A 2 3.89 -35.57 -3.36
CA ASN A 2 4.23 -34.91 -2.08
C ASN A 2 3.20 -33.81 -1.77
N ILE A 3 2.53 -33.89 -0.62
CA ILE A 3 1.50 -32.94 -0.16
C ILE A 3 2.04 -31.50 -0.12
N ASP A 4 3.28 -31.31 0.31
CA ASP A 4 3.90 -29.98 0.35
C ASP A 4 4.14 -29.42 -1.06
N GLY A 5 4.47 -30.28 -2.03
CA GLY A 5 4.58 -29.90 -3.44
C GLY A 5 3.25 -29.43 -4.02
N VAL A 6 2.17 -30.17 -3.75
CA VAL A 6 0.81 -29.83 -4.19
C VAL A 6 0.35 -28.52 -3.55
N LEU A 7 0.60 -28.33 -2.26
CA LEU A 7 0.27 -27.09 -1.54
C LEU A 7 1.01 -25.88 -2.10
N VAL A 8 2.29 -26.02 -2.44
CA VAL A 8 3.05 -24.93 -3.05
C VAL A 8 2.51 -24.58 -4.43
N THR A 9 2.28 -25.56 -5.30
CA THR A 9 1.75 -25.33 -6.65
C THR A 9 0.38 -24.65 -6.65
N TRP A 10 -0.56 -25.14 -5.84
CA TRP A 10 -1.91 -24.58 -5.79
C TRP A 10 -1.97 -23.30 -4.96
N GLY A 11 -1.21 -23.21 -3.87
CA GLY A 11 -1.15 -22.02 -3.03
C GLY A 11 -0.51 -20.82 -3.73
N ASP A 12 0.57 -21.02 -4.48
CA ASP A 12 1.18 -19.94 -5.27
C ASP A 12 0.21 -19.43 -6.34
N ARG A 13 -0.54 -20.32 -7.00
CA ARG A 13 -1.56 -19.91 -7.99
C ARG A 13 -2.74 -19.18 -7.35
N LEU A 14 -3.12 -19.56 -6.13
CA LEU A 14 -4.23 -18.95 -5.39
C LEU A 14 -3.89 -17.56 -4.87
N PHE A 15 -2.68 -17.35 -4.34
CA PHE A 15 -2.30 -16.10 -3.67
C PHE A 15 -1.42 -15.17 -4.50
N TYR A 16 -0.72 -15.68 -5.51
CA TYR A 16 0.20 -14.93 -6.35
C TYR A 16 -0.06 -15.21 -7.84
N PRO A 17 -1.26 -14.88 -8.35
CA PRO A 17 -1.56 -15.02 -9.76
C PRO A 17 -0.62 -14.12 -10.58
N SER A 18 -0.03 -14.66 -11.64
CA SER A 18 0.80 -13.85 -12.54
C SER A 18 0.00 -12.71 -13.15
N ASN A 19 0.45 -11.46 -12.95
CA ASN A 19 -0.08 -10.30 -13.66
C ASN A 19 0.33 -10.39 -15.15
N ARG A 20 -0.53 -11.02 -15.97
CA ARG A 20 -0.65 -10.98 -17.44
C ARG A 20 0.64 -10.79 -18.30
N MET A 21 0.87 -11.77 -19.18
CA MET A 21 1.67 -11.70 -20.45
C MET A 21 3.21 -11.82 -20.41
N VAL A 22 3.77 -12.57 -19.48
CA VAL A 22 5.10 -13.19 -19.67
C VAL A 22 4.92 -14.70 -19.49
N LYS A 23 5.49 -15.51 -20.40
CA LYS A 23 5.56 -16.97 -20.21
C LYS A 23 6.12 -17.22 -18.80
N GLY A 24 5.31 -17.79 -17.93
CA GLY A 24 5.69 -18.03 -16.54
C GLY A 24 6.97 -18.87 -16.52
N ASN A 25 8.00 -18.38 -15.82
CA ASN A 25 9.16 -19.21 -15.54
C ASN A 25 8.68 -20.46 -14.80
N PRO A 26 9.23 -21.65 -15.12
CA PRO A 26 8.91 -22.85 -14.35
C PRO A 26 9.20 -22.58 -12.87
N PRO A 27 8.35 -23.08 -11.95
CA PRO A 27 8.52 -22.84 -10.53
C PRO A 27 9.95 -23.24 -10.11
N PRO A 28 10.67 -22.41 -9.34
CA PRO A 28 12.02 -22.72 -8.92
C PRO A 28 12.02 -24.07 -8.20
N LYS A 29 13.00 -24.94 -8.54
CA LYS A 29 13.17 -26.23 -7.87
C LYS A 29 13.64 -25.96 -6.43
N LEU A 30 12.69 -25.95 -5.49
CA LEU A 30 12.96 -25.76 -4.07
C LEU A 30 13.65 -27.00 -3.49
N THR A 31 14.67 -26.80 -2.66
CA THR A 31 15.23 -27.86 -1.81
C THR A 31 14.19 -28.35 -0.79
N GLY A 32 14.34 -29.56 -0.25
CA GLY A 32 13.33 -30.18 0.62
C GLY A 32 12.88 -29.33 1.81
N ASP A 33 13.80 -28.59 2.44
CA ASP A 33 13.49 -27.72 3.58
C ASP A 33 12.95 -26.35 3.18
N ALA A 34 13.31 -25.85 2.00
CA ALA A 34 12.69 -24.66 1.44
C ALA A 34 11.23 -24.94 1.03
N LEU A 35 10.96 -26.13 0.50
CA LEU A 35 9.61 -26.59 0.15
C LEU A 35 8.72 -26.69 1.39
N ARG A 36 9.21 -27.31 2.48
CA ARG A 36 8.47 -27.43 3.74
C ARG A 36 8.13 -26.09 4.37
N ARG A 37 9.08 -25.15 4.40
CA ARG A 37 8.85 -23.78 4.91
C ARG A 37 7.80 -23.03 4.09
N ARG A 38 7.88 -23.11 2.76
CA ARG A 38 6.90 -22.47 1.88
C ARG A 38 5.51 -23.09 2.00
N ALA A 39 5.41 -24.41 2.12
CA ALA A 39 4.16 -25.10 2.39
C ALA A 39 3.54 -24.71 3.75
N ALA A 40 4.36 -24.51 4.79
CA ALA A 40 3.89 -24.03 6.09
C ALA A 40 3.32 -22.60 6.02
N LEU A 41 3.99 -21.69 5.30
CA LEU A 41 3.49 -20.33 5.06
C LEU A 41 2.16 -20.33 4.32
N ILE A 42 2.03 -21.15 3.26
CA ILE A 42 0.79 -21.29 2.49
C ILE A 42 -0.34 -21.84 3.36
N ARG A 43 -0.08 -22.88 4.18
CA ARG A 43 -1.06 -23.41 5.13
C ARG A 43 -1.54 -22.33 6.12
N GLY A 44 -0.62 -21.52 6.64
CA GLY A 44 -0.96 -20.37 7.49
C GLY A 44 -1.86 -19.35 6.78
N ARG A 45 -1.54 -19.01 5.53
CA ARG A 45 -2.34 -18.08 4.71
C ARG A 45 -3.75 -18.61 4.43
N ILE A 46 -3.88 -19.89 4.07
CA ILE A 46 -5.18 -20.56 3.87
C ILE A 46 -5.99 -20.52 5.17
N ALA A 47 -5.38 -20.86 6.30
CA ALA A 47 -6.05 -20.84 7.59
C ALA A 47 -6.51 -19.44 8.01
N ALA A 48 -5.78 -18.38 7.62
CA ALA A 48 -6.19 -17.00 7.85
C ALA A 48 -7.38 -16.59 6.95
N THR A 49 -7.35 -16.97 5.68
CA THR A 49 -8.46 -16.73 4.74
C THR A 49 -9.75 -17.43 5.19
N LEU A 50 -9.66 -18.69 5.62
CA LEU A 50 -10.80 -19.48 6.10
C LEU A 50 -11.37 -18.94 7.43
N ARG A 51 -10.58 -18.24 8.24
CA ARG A 51 -11.03 -17.59 9.47
C ARG A 51 -11.65 -16.21 9.24
N SER A 52 -11.90 -15.80 7.99
CA SER A 52 -12.41 -14.48 7.63
C SER A 52 -11.60 -13.34 8.26
N ALA A 53 -10.27 -13.51 8.37
CA ALA A 53 -9.40 -12.44 8.84
C ALA A 53 -9.63 -11.21 7.94
N PRO A 54 -9.93 -10.02 8.50
CA PRO A 54 -10.22 -8.84 7.70
C PRO A 54 -9.03 -8.55 6.77
N GLN A 55 -9.23 -8.73 5.48
CA GLN A 55 -8.21 -8.49 4.46
C GLN A 55 -8.21 -7.00 4.12
N VAL A 56 -7.02 -6.40 4.07
CA VAL A 56 -6.86 -5.01 3.66
C VAL A 56 -7.00 -4.91 2.15
N VAL A 57 -7.89 -4.04 1.68
CA VAL A 57 -7.90 -3.64 0.28
C VAL A 57 -6.97 -2.46 0.13
N VAL A 58 -5.93 -2.63 -0.69
CA VAL A 58 -5.01 -1.55 -1.05
C VAL A 58 -5.36 -1.07 -2.45
N LYS A 59 -5.61 0.23 -2.59
CA LYS A 59 -5.84 0.87 -3.88
C LYS A 59 -4.78 1.94 -4.10
N VAL A 60 -3.99 1.79 -5.16
CA VAL A 60 -3.13 2.87 -5.67
C VAL A 60 -3.99 3.77 -6.54
N THR A 61 -4.32 4.96 -6.04
CA THR A 61 -5.26 5.87 -6.71
C THR A 61 -4.57 6.84 -7.67
N GLY A 62 -3.24 6.77 -7.78
CA GLY A 62 -2.44 7.63 -8.63
C GLY A 62 -1.39 8.37 -7.81
N GLY A 63 -1.30 9.68 -8.00
CA GLY A 63 -0.23 10.49 -7.43
C GLY A 63 -0.01 11.79 -8.21
N GLY A 64 0.75 12.73 -7.65
CA GLY A 64 1.02 14.04 -8.23
C GLY A 64 2.34 14.09 -9.01
N ARG A 65 2.37 14.87 -10.10
CA ARG A 65 3.60 15.21 -10.86
C ARG A 65 4.09 16.65 -10.59
N GLY A 66 3.37 17.41 -9.79
CA GLY A 66 3.68 18.80 -9.44
C GLY A 66 2.85 19.24 -8.24
N MET A 67 3.25 20.34 -7.60
CA MET A 67 2.67 20.72 -6.31
C MET A 67 1.19 21.08 -6.38
N LYS A 68 0.70 21.62 -7.49
CA LYS A 68 -0.73 21.91 -7.67
C LYS A 68 -1.60 20.66 -7.45
N ALA A 69 -1.17 19.52 -7.99
CA ALA A 69 -1.87 18.25 -7.86
C ALA A 69 -1.73 17.67 -6.43
N ILE A 70 -0.55 17.78 -5.83
CA ILE A 70 -0.27 17.27 -4.48
C ILE A 70 -1.07 18.08 -3.44
N ALA A 71 -1.00 19.41 -3.50
CA ALA A 71 -1.73 20.29 -2.59
C ALA A 71 -3.25 20.13 -2.73
N ALA A 72 -3.76 19.88 -3.95
CA ALA A 72 -5.16 19.52 -4.15
C ALA A 72 -5.52 18.20 -3.46
N HIS A 73 -4.61 17.22 -3.48
CA HIS A 73 -4.81 15.95 -2.78
C HIS A 73 -4.80 16.11 -1.27
N PHE A 74 -3.87 16.89 -0.70
CA PHE A 74 -3.86 17.21 0.73
C PHE A 74 -5.16 17.88 1.19
N ARG A 75 -5.66 18.85 0.43
CA ARG A 75 -6.98 19.44 0.69
C ARG A 75 -8.10 18.42 0.61
N TYR A 76 -8.07 17.50 -0.35
CA TYR A 76 -9.09 16.45 -0.49
C TYR A 76 -9.12 15.51 0.72
N ILE A 77 -7.98 14.95 1.13
CA ILE A 77 -7.91 13.97 2.22
C ILE A 77 -8.20 14.61 3.59
N SER A 78 -7.74 15.84 3.81
CA SER A 78 -8.04 16.60 5.04
C SER A 78 -9.45 17.21 5.05
N LYS A 79 -10.24 17.05 3.98
CA LYS A 79 -11.52 17.76 3.79
C LYS A 79 -11.38 19.28 4.02
N ASN A 80 -10.38 19.87 3.37
CA ASN A 80 -9.96 21.26 3.50
C ASN A 80 -9.54 21.64 4.93
N GLY A 81 -8.77 20.76 5.59
CA GLY A 81 -8.27 20.97 6.96
C GLY A 81 -9.29 20.71 8.06
N ARG A 82 -10.42 20.05 7.76
CA ARG A 82 -11.41 19.61 8.76
C ARG A 82 -11.08 18.28 9.42
N LEU A 83 -10.24 17.47 8.76
CA LEU A 83 -9.73 16.21 9.27
C LEU A 83 -8.22 16.37 9.49
N ASP A 84 -7.75 15.74 10.55
CA ASP A 84 -6.34 15.71 10.89
C ASP A 84 -5.55 14.88 9.87
N ILE A 85 -4.37 15.37 9.52
CA ILE A 85 -3.35 14.64 8.78
C ILE A 85 -2.28 14.22 9.78
N GLU A 86 -1.80 12.99 9.68
CA GLU A 86 -0.64 12.52 10.43
C GLU A 86 0.53 12.33 9.46
N ASP A 87 1.72 12.79 9.84
CA ASP A 87 2.95 12.58 9.06
C ASP A 87 3.76 11.34 9.52
N ASP A 88 4.93 11.12 8.93
CA ASP A 88 5.81 9.98 9.23
C ASP A 88 6.44 10.04 10.63
N ARG A 89 6.43 11.21 11.27
CA ARG A 89 6.94 11.44 12.63
C ARG A 89 5.83 11.31 13.68
N GLY A 90 4.59 11.09 13.25
CA GLY A 90 3.41 11.05 14.11
C GLY A 90 2.91 12.44 14.52
N GLU A 91 3.39 13.51 13.87
CA GLU A 91 2.86 14.84 14.10
C GLU A 91 1.48 14.98 13.45
N HIS A 92 0.54 15.51 14.23
CA HIS A 92 -0.83 15.74 13.77
C HIS A 92 -1.00 17.18 13.30
N LEU A 93 -1.34 17.34 12.04
CA LEU A 93 -1.56 18.60 11.34
C LEU A 93 -3.06 18.79 11.14
N SER A 94 -3.59 19.89 11.68
CA SER A 94 -5.01 20.21 11.59
C SER A 94 -5.26 21.65 11.15
N GLY A 95 -6.39 21.87 10.47
CA GLY A 95 -6.77 23.18 9.96
C GLY A 95 -6.21 23.51 8.57
N ALA A 96 -6.89 24.43 7.90
CA ALA A 96 -6.57 24.80 6.52
C ALA A 96 -5.18 25.46 6.37
N ARG A 97 -4.66 26.10 7.43
CA ARG A 97 -3.30 26.66 7.43
C ARG A 97 -2.25 25.55 7.46
N ALA A 98 -2.35 24.60 8.38
CA ALA A 98 -1.41 23.48 8.47
C ALA A 98 -1.35 22.68 7.16
N VAL A 99 -2.48 22.53 6.45
CA VAL A 99 -2.51 21.87 5.14
C VAL A 99 -1.74 22.66 4.06
N ARG A 100 -1.72 24.00 4.14
CA ARG A 100 -0.91 24.83 3.24
C ARG A 100 0.57 24.76 3.61
N ASP A 101 0.87 24.90 4.90
CA ASP A 101 2.22 24.84 5.43
C ASP A 101 2.86 23.47 5.07
N LEU A 102 2.11 22.36 5.21
CA LEU A 102 2.52 21.03 4.75
C LEU A 102 2.85 20.97 3.24
N ALA A 103 2.07 21.66 2.41
CA ALA A 103 2.32 21.70 0.98
C ALA A 103 3.59 22.50 0.65
N ASP A 104 3.84 23.58 1.38
CA ASP A 104 5.07 24.38 1.26
C ASP A 104 6.28 23.58 1.75
N ASP A 105 6.16 22.88 2.88
CA ASP A 105 7.20 21.99 3.37
C ASP A 105 7.56 20.95 2.31
N TRP A 106 6.58 20.27 1.73
CA TRP A 106 6.83 19.30 0.64
C TRP A 106 7.51 19.92 -0.59
N ARG A 107 7.18 21.18 -0.91
CA ARG A 107 7.77 21.89 -2.04
C ARG A 107 9.27 22.14 -1.84
N PHE A 108 9.72 22.36 -0.61
CA PHE A 108 11.07 22.84 -0.30
C PHE A 108 11.95 21.89 0.53
N SER A 109 11.40 20.83 1.14
CA SER A 109 12.13 19.92 2.05
C SER A 109 13.15 18.98 1.35
N GLY A 110 13.30 19.09 0.03
CA GLY A 110 14.22 18.28 -0.76
C GLY A 110 14.53 18.93 -2.11
N GLY A 111 14.41 18.17 -3.20
CA GLY A 111 14.42 18.76 -4.53
C GLY A 111 13.14 19.57 -4.76
N LEU A 112 13.26 20.78 -5.31
CA LEU A 112 12.12 21.64 -5.61
C LEU A 112 11.08 20.87 -6.43
N ILE A 113 9.85 20.79 -5.91
CA ILE A 113 8.72 20.29 -6.70
C ILE A 113 8.08 21.50 -7.40
N PRO A 114 8.06 21.55 -8.74
CA PRO A 114 7.48 22.69 -9.45
C PRO A 114 5.96 22.74 -9.23
N GLU A 115 5.38 23.94 -9.33
CA GLU A 115 3.94 24.15 -9.17
C GLU A 115 3.15 23.32 -10.20
N GLU A 116 3.57 23.44 -11.46
CA GLU A 116 3.04 22.69 -12.58
C GLU A 116 4.04 21.62 -13.01
N ALA A 117 3.52 20.45 -13.37
CA ALA A 117 4.34 19.38 -13.88
C ALA A 117 4.85 19.73 -15.27
N GLU A 118 6.14 19.53 -15.51
CA GLU A 118 6.68 19.54 -16.87
C GLU A 118 6.04 18.42 -17.70
N GLN A 119 5.91 18.64 -19.02
CA GLN A 119 5.38 17.61 -19.91
C GLN A 119 6.30 16.38 -19.89
N GLY A 120 5.74 15.22 -19.52
CA GLY A 120 6.54 14.00 -19.33
C GLY A 120 7.37 13.98 -18.03
N GLY A 121 7.20 14.97 -17.15
CA GLY A 121 7.89 15.07 -15.88
C GLY A 121 7.66 13.87 -14.95
N ARG A 122 8.60 13.68 -14.02
CA ARG A 122 8.58 12.57 -13.06
C ARG A 122 7.36 12.64 -12.14
N ARG A 123 7.00 11.50 -11.56
CA ARG A 123 5.96 11.44 -10.54
C ARG A 123 6.61 11.77 -9.19
N GLU A 124 6.09 12.80 -8.54
CA GLU A 124 6.63 13.38 -7.29
C GLU A 124 5.96 12.76 -6.06
N ALA A 125 4.70 12.32 -6.19
CA ALA A 125 3.96 11.66 -5.11
C ALA A 125 3.20 10.45 -5.61
N TYR A 126 2.98 9.47 -4.73
CA TYR A 126 2.10 8.32 -4.93
C TYR A 126 1.02 8.33 -3.86
N ASN A 127 -0.22 8.08 -4.26
CA ASN A 127 -1.37 8.06 -3.36
C ASN A 127 -1.84 6.61 -3.20
N ILE A 128 -1.82 6.13 -1.96
CA ILE A 128 -2.27 4.80 -1.59
C ILE A 128 -3.44 4.94 -0.63
N MET A 129 -4.53 4.24 -0.92
CA MET A 129 -5.71 4.16 -0.06
C MET A 129 -5.81 2.76 0.52
N LEU A 130 -5.87 2.68 1.84
CA LEU A 130 -6.10 1.46 2.59
C LEU A 130 -7.55 1.46 3.04
N SER A 131 -8.29 0.40 2.72
CA SER A 131 -9.65 0.21 3.20
C SER A 131 -9.83 -1.17 3.81
N MET A 132 -10.76 -1.24 4.75
CA MET A 132 -11.02 -2.42 5.55
C MET A 132 -12.52 -2.72 5.57
N PRO A 133 -12.91 -4.00 5.66
CA PRO A 133 -14.32 -4.37 5.79
C PRO A 133 -14.97 -3.71 7.01
N ARG A 134 -16.28 -3.42 6.89
CA ARG A 134 -17.09 -2.96 8.03
C ARG A 134 -16.99 -3.96 9.18
N GLY A 135 -16.81 -3.45 10.40
CA GLY A 135 -16.61 -4.26 11.62
C GLY A 135 -15.15 -4.46 12.02
N THR A 136 -14.18 -4.02 11.20
CA THR A 136 -12.77 -3.99 11.60
C THR A 136 -12.52 -2.83 12.57
N ASP A 137 -11.78 -3.07 13.66
CA ASP A 137 -11.39 -2.03 14.63
C ASP A 137 -10.59 -0.91 13.93
N PRO A 138 -11.09 0.34 13.85
CA PRO A 138 -10.41 1.44 13.18
C PRO A 138 -9.01 1.72 13.73
N LEU A 139 -8.78 1.49 15.03
CA LEU A 139 -7.48 1.78 15.64
C LEU A 139 -6.43 0.72 15.26
N ALA A 140 -6.83 -0.55 15.15
CA ALA A 140 -5.99 -1.60 14.58
C ALA A 140 -5.60 -1.29 13.13
N VAL A 141 -6.53 -0.73 12.34
CA VAL A 141 -6.25 -0.29 10.96
C VAL A 141 -5.25 0.85 10.92
N GLN A 142 -5.43 1.88 11.76
CA GLN A 142 -4.50 3.00 11.85
C GLN A 142 -3.10 2.53 12.24
N ARG A 143 -2.98 1.67 13.26
CA ARG A 143 -1.68 1.09 13.66
C ARG A 143 -1.01 0.30 12.55
N ALA A 144 -1.77 -0.57 11.87
CA ALA A 144 -1.25 -1.32 10.74
C ALA A 144 -0.81 -0.41 9.59
N ALA A 145 -1.49 0.72 9.37
CA ALA A 145 -1.10 1.72 8.37
C ALA A 145 0.19 2.46 8.76
N ARG A 146 0.45 2.69 10.06
CA ARG A 146 1.71 3.29 10.55
C ARG A 146 2.91 2.34 10.44
N GLU A 147 2.68 1.04 10.52
CA GLU A 147 3.73 0.01 10.44
C GLU A 147 4.11 -0.38 8.99
N PHE A 148 3.38 0.11 7.99
CA PHE A 148 3.59 -0.19 6.57
C PHE A 148 4.71 0.66 5.96
#